data_AF-A0A819G698-F1
#
_entry.id   AF-A0A819G698-F1
#
_cell.length_a   1.000
_cell.length_b   1.000
_cell.length_c   1.000
_cell.angle_alpha   90.00
_cell.angle_beta   90.00
_cell.angle_gamma   90.00
#
_symmetry.space_group_name_H-M   'P 1'
#
loop_
_entity.id
_entity.type
_entity.pdbx_description
1 polymer ?
#
loop_
_entity_poly.entity_id
_entity_poly.type
_entity_poly.pdbx_seq_one_letter_code
_entity_poly.pdbx_strand_id
1 'polypeptide(L)'
;MFILSLSPVIWKKLHDFSERCDIPSFIGPKRFRPPALTVNDLSDDLDALFISHNHFDHLDYPSVKSLNKRYGERLTWLCSGGTRQWFPDNHVTNVVELDWWEEYHFSKKEVNIAFCPAQHW
;
A
#
# COMPACT_ATOMS: atom_id res chain seq x y z
N MET A 1 -3.76 -3.50 2.76
CA MET A 1 -2.53 -2.94 2.20
C MET A 1 -1.35 -3.62 2.90
N PHE A 2 -0.18 -3.71 2.27
CA PHE A 2 1.06 -4.10 2.95
C PHE A 2 2.05 -2.93 2.82
N ILE A 3 2.46 -2.34 3.93
CA ILE A 3 3.37 -1.19 3.92
C ILE A 3 4.78 -1.68 4.18
N LEU A 4 5.74 -1.38 3.31
CA LEU A 4 7.13 -1.76 3.55
C LEU A 4 7.97 -0.54 3.87
N SER A 5 8.45 -0.44 5.10
CA SER A 5 9.48 0.54 5.45
C SER A 5 10.86 -0.06 5.24
N LEU A 6 11.59 0.43 4.23
CA LEU A 6 12.93 -0.06 3.89
C LEU A 6 14.08 0.68 4.62
N SER A 7 13.82 1.36 5.74
CA SER A 7 14.86 2.00 6.55
C SER A 7 14.58 1.95 8.07
N PRO A 8 15.34 1.18 8.88
CA PRO A 8 16.06 -0.05 8.48
C PRO A 8 15.09 -0.98 7.75
N VAL A 9 15.53 -2.01 7.01
CA VAL A 9 14.63 -2.96 6.34
C VAL A 9 13.74 -3.67 7.38
N ILE A 10 12.61 -3.05 7.71
CA ILE A 10 11.65 -3.51 8.70
C ILE A 10 10.36 -3.73 7.95
N TRP A 11 10.09 -5.01 7.71
CA TRP A 11 8.83 -5.48 7.20
C TRP A 11 7.75 -5.26 8.26
N LYS A 12 6.92 -4.23 8.08
CA LYS A 12 5.75 -4.00 8.94
C LYS A 12 4.50 -4.31 8.15
N LYS A 13 3.81 -5.40 8.45
CA LYS A 13 2.43 -5.54 7.96
C LYS A 13 1.57 -4.45 8.59
N LEU A 14 1.29 -3.41 7.84
CA LEU A 14 0.39 -2.34 8.26
C LEU A 14 -0.89 -2.47 7.47
N HIS A 15 -1.98 -2.55 8.23
CA HIS A 15 -3.33 -2.58 7.71
C HIS A 15 -3.81 -1.15 7.43
N ASP A 16 -4.93 -1.06 6.73
CA ASP A 16 -5.59 0.20 6.45
C ASP A 16 -5.85 1.00 7.74
N PHE A 17 -5.73 2.33 7.62
CA PHE A 17 -5.83 3.25 8.74
C PHE A 17 -7.29 3.68 9.04
N SER A 18 -8.23 3.37 8.15
CA SER A 18 -9.65 3.68 8.31
C SER A 18 -10.34 2.80 9.37
N GLU A 19 -11.48 3.26 9.90
CA GLU A 19 -12.29 2.46 10.83
C GLU A 19 -13.08 1.33 10.13
N ARG A 20 -13.39 1.50 8.85
CA ARG A 20 -14.25 0.62 8.06
C ARG A 20 -13.68 0.41 6.67
N CYS A 21 -13.82 -0.79 6.16
CA CYS A 21 -13.40 -1.20 4.81
C CYS A 21 -14.62 -1.17 3.87
N ASP A 22 -15.02 0.02 3.38
CA ASP A 22 -16.12 0.16 2.42
C ASP A 22 -16.16 1.56 1.79
N ILE A 23 -16.88 1.68 0.67
CA ILE A 23 -17.28 2.96 0.08
C ILE A 23 -18.82 2.98 0.03
N PRO A 24 -19.49 3.79 0.87
CA PRO A 24 -18.94 4.88 1.69
C PRO A 24 -18.45 4.45 3.08
N SER A 25 -17.50 5.19 3.65
CA SER A 25 -16.78 4.90 4.91
C SER A 25 -17.62 4.84 6.20
N PHE A 26 -18.95 4.91 6.07
CA PHE A 26 -19.92 4.73 7.15
C PHE A 26 -20.72 3.41 7.05
N ILE A 27 -20.62 2.71 5.92
CA ILE A 27 -21.21 1.39 5.68
C ILE A 27 -20.08 0.34 5.76
N GLY A 28 -20.44 -0.93 5.93
CA GLY A 28 -19.48 -2.03 5.93
C GLY A 28 -18.85 -2.35 7.29
N PRO A 29 -18.00 -3.39 7.35
CA PRO A 29 -17.50 -3.92 8.60
C PRO A 29 -16.61 -2.91 9.33
N LYS A 30 -16.94 -2.65 10.61
CA LYS A 30 -16.06 -1.89 11.50
C LYS A 30 -15.02 -2.83 12.07
N ARG A 31 -13.77 -2.39 12.10
CA ARG A 31 -12.69 -3.14 12.76
C ARG A 31 -12.91 -3.29 14.26
N PHE A 32 -12.57 -4.48 14.77
CA PHE A 32 -12.65 -4.80 16.20
C PHE A 32 -11.48 -4.27 17.04
N ARG A 33 -10.36 -3.92 16.39
CA ARG A 33 -9.15 -3.44 17.04
C ARG A 33 -8.71 -2.12 16.42
N PRO A 34 -8.16 -1.16 17.18
CA PRO A 34 -7.57 0.08 16.64
C PRO A 34 -6.30 -0.22 15.83
N PRO A 35 -5.77 0.72 15.03
CA PRO A 35 -4.67 0.43 14.12
C PRO A 35 -3.42 0.51 14.98
N ALA A 36 -2.46 -0.40 14.74
CA ALA A 36 -1.27 -0.45 15.57
C ALA A 36 -0.44 0.83 15.46
N LEU A 37 -0.51 1.48 14.28
CA LEU A 37 0.14 2.75 13.97
C LEU A 37 -0.86 3.65 13.24
N THR A 38 -0.64 4.94 13.30
CA THR A 38 -1.23 5.94 12.41
C THR A 38 -0.27 6.25 11.26
N VAL A 39 -0.75 6.96 10.23
CA VAL A 39 0.12 7.45 9.15
C VAL A 39 1.27 8.30 9.69
N ASN A 40 1.08 9.03 10.78
CA ASN A 40 2.10 9.89 11.39
C ASN A 40 3.18 9.11 12.14
N ASP A 41 2.86 7.91 12.64
CA ASP A 41 3.84 7.06 13.35
C ASP A 41 4.80 6.34 12.39
N LEU A 42 4.58 6.46 11.08
CA LEU A 42 5.45 5.92 10.06
C LEU A 42 6.76 6.73 9.96
N SER A 43 7.83 6.05 9.58
CA SER A 43 9.14 6.68 9.33
C SER A 43 9.06 7.69 8.18
N ASP A 44 9.85 8.75 8.22
CA ASP A 44 9.99 9.71 7.12
C ASP A 44 10.70 9.11 5.89
N ASP A 45 11.44 8.03 6.12
CA ASP A 45 12.20 7.26 5.13
C ASP A 45 11.38 6.07 4.55
N LEU A 46 10.06 6.23 4.46
CA LEU A 46 9.21 5.25 3.79
C LEU A 46 9.37 5.38 2.28
N ASP A 47 9.96 4.36 1.68
CA ASP A 47 10.35 4.36 0.27
C ASP A 47 9.34 3.66 -0.66
N ALA A 48 8.67 2.61 -0.17
CA ALA A 48 7.80 1.78 -0.99
C ALA A 48 6.57 1.24 -0.24
N LEU A 49 5.51 0.96 -0.99
CA LEU A 49 4.27 0.35 -0.51
C LEU A 49 3.85 -0.78 -1.43
N PHE A 50 3.15 -1.78 -0.88
CA PHE A 50 2.70 -2.96 -1.60
C PHE A 50 1.19 -3.12 -1.47
N ILE A 51 0.52 -3.19 -2.60
CA ILE A 51 -0.89 -3.54 -2.66
C ILE A 51 -1.00 -4.94 -3.25
N SER A 52 -1.46 -5.88 -2.43
CA SER A 52 -1.62 -7.29 -2.83
C SER A 52 -2.76 -7.49 -3.82
N HIS A 53 -3.89 -6.84 -3.58
CA HIS A 53 -5.12 -6.89 -4.37
C HIS A 53 -6.01 -5.70 -4.01
N ASN A 54 -7.11 -5.50 -4.72
CA ASN A 54 -7.90 -4.27 -4.73
C ASN A 54 -9.13 -4.26 -3.80
N HIS A 55 -9.26 -5.21 -2.87
CA HIS A 55 -10.35 -5.21 -1.89
C HIS A 55 -10.23 -4.04 -0.91
N PHE A 56 -11.33 -3.59 -0.34
CA PHE A 56 -11.36 -2.41 0.55
C PHE A 56 -10.61 -2.58 1.86
N ASP A 57 -10.36 -3.81 2.31
CA ASP A 57 -9.47 -4.14 3.44
C ASP A 57 -8.00 -4.31 3.02
N HIS A 58 -7.74 -4.11 1.73
CA HIS A 58 -6.42 -4.13 1.13
C HIS A 58 -6.01 -2.85 0.38
N LEU A 59 -6.97 -2.05 -0.06
CA LEU A 59 -6.83 -0.81 -0.82
C LEU A 59 -7.81 0.25 -0.27
N ASP A 60 -7.45 0.84 0.86
CA ASP A 60 -8.25 1.87 1.52
C ASP A 60 -7.95 3.28 0.99
N TYR A 61 -8.95 3.91 0.37
CA TYR A 61 -8.80 5.25 -0.22
C TYR A 61 -8.32 6.33 0.77
N PRO A 62 -8.91 6.50 1.97
CA PRO A 62 -8.40 7.42 2.99
C PRO A 62 -6.91 7.20 3.33
N SER A 63 -6.49 5.94 3.45
CA SER A 63 -5.09 5.58 3.67
C SER A 63 -4.20 5.99 2.50
N VAL A 64 -4.59 5.66 1.27
CA VAL A 64 -3.83 6.05 0.06
C VAL A 64 -3.68 7.56 -0.01
N LYS A 65 -4.78 8.29 0.19
CA LYS A 65 -4.78 9.77 0.15
C LYS A 65 -3.87 10.37 1.21
N SER A 66 -3.91 9.87 2.44
CA SER A 66 -3.09 10.39 3.54
C SER A 66 -1.60 10.07 3.38
N LEU A 67 -1.27 8.86 2.89
CA LEU A 67 0.11 8.47 2.55
C LEU A 67 0.66 9.28 1.38
N ASN A 68 -0.12 9.43 0.31
CA ASN A 68 0.28 10.24 -0.84
C ASN A 68 0.46 11.71 -0.45
N LYS A 69 -0.39 12.25 0.43
CA LYS A 69 -0.23 13.60 0.97
C LYS A 69 1.07 13.76 1.79
N ARG A 70 1.47 12.74 2.55
CA ARG A 70 2.68 12.79 3.40
C ARG A 70 3.98 12.63 2.60
N TYR A 71 4.02 11.67 1.68
CA TYR A 71 5.26 11.27 1.02
C TYR A 71 5.36 11.73 -0.43
N GLY A 72 4.22 11.97 -1.10
CA GLY A 72 4.16 12.34 -2.51
C GLY A 72 4.89 11.35 -3.41
N GLU A 73 5.57 11.87 -4.44
CA GLU A 73 6.28 11.08 -5.44
C GLU A 73 7.49 10.31 -4.90
N ARG A 74 7.96 10.62 -3.68
CA ARG A 74 9.04 9.84 -3.05
C ARG A 74 8.61 8.40 -2.77
N LEU A 75 7.32 8.17 -2.58
CA LEU A 75 6.76 6.87 -2.25
C LEU A 75 6.44 6.08 -3.52
N THR A 76 7.04 4.91 -3.65
CA THR A 76 6.78 4.01 -4.77
C THR A 76 5.67 3.03 -4.41
N TRP A 77 4.56 3.03 -5.17
CA TRP A 77 3.45 2.12 -4.97
C TRP A 77 3.59 0.91 -5.88
N LEU A 78 3.84 -0.25 -5.32
CA LEU A 78 3.93 -1.52 -6.02
C LEU A 78 2.57 -2.22 -5.90
N CYS A 79 1.91 -2.52 -7.01
CA CYS A 79 0.57 -3.10 -7.03
C CYS A 79 0.47 -4.28 -7.99
N SER A 80 -0.49 -5.17 -7.73
CA SER A 80 -0.79 -6.29 -8.62
C SER A 80 -1.52 -5.83 -9.88
N GLY A 81 -1.34 -6.60 -10.95
CA GLY A 81 -1.98 -6.40 -12.25
C GLY A 81 -3.48 -6.07 -12.17
N GLY A 82 -3.90 -5.04 -12.90
CA GLY A 82 -5.28 -4.54 -12.95
C GLY A 82 -5.60 -3.46 -11.91
N THR A 83 -4.71 -3.22 -10.94
CA THR A 83 -4.94 -2.24 -9.86
C THR A 83 -4.38 -0.85 -10.21
N ARG A 84 -3.39 -0.76 -11.11
CA ARG A 84 -2.70 0.50 -11.41
C ARG A 84 -3.65 1.61 -11.85
N GLN A 85 -4.65 1.30 -12.67
CA GLN A 85 -5.61 2.26 -13.22
C GLN A 85 -6.38 3.04 -12.15
N TRP A 86 -6.51 2.51 -10.93
CA TRP A 86 -7.19 3.17 -9.83
C TRP A 86 -6.39 4.34 -9.23
N PHE A 87 -5.06 4.35 -9.39
CA PHE A 87 -4.18 5.32 -8.72
C PHE A 87 -4.14 6.73 -9.36
N PRO A 88 -4.08 6.89 -10.70
CA PRO A 88 -4.08 8.20 -11.34
C PRO A 88 -5.28 9.07 -10.98
N ASP A 89 -6.47 8.46 -10.89
CA ASP A 89 -7.71 9.13 -10.46
C ASP A 89 -7.63 9.70 -9.04
N ASN A 90 -6.67 9.21 -8.25
CA ASN A 90 -6.40 9.59 -6.87
C ASN A 90 -5.10 10.40 -6.71
N HIS A 91 -4.57 10.94 -7.82
CA HIS A 91 -3.35 11.76 -7.89
C HIS A 91 -2.09 11.04 -7.38
N VAL A 92 -2.04 9.72 -7.49
CA VAL A 92 -0.84 8.93 -7.18
C VAL A 92 -0.16 8.57 -8.51
N THR A 93 1.07 9.07 -8.70
CA THR A 93 1.79 8.99 -9.99
C THR A 93 2.92 7.96 -9.98
N ASN A 94 3.65 7.84 -8.86
CA ASN A 94 4.74 6.88 -8.72
C ASN A 94 4.22 5.48 -8.36
N VAL A 95 3.62 4.82 -9.36
CA VAL A 95 3.08 3.47 -9.26
C VAL A 95 3.88 2.56 -10.18
N VAL A 96 4.13 1.33 -9.75
CA VAL A 96 4.63 0.22 -10.57
C VAL A 96 3.64 -0.92 -10.44
N GLU A 97 3.23 -1.46 -11.56
CA GLU A 97 2.35 -2.63 -11.63
C GLU A 97 3.19 -3.83 -11.97
N LEU A 98 2.96 -4.94 -11.28
CA LEU A 98 3.68 -6.19 -11.46
C LEU A 98 2.68 -7.34 -11.56
N ASP A 99 2.86 -8.20 -12.55
CA ASP A 99 2.18 -9.48 -12.66
C ASP A 99 2.94 -10.56 -11.88
N TRP A 100 2.36 -11.75 -11.77
CA TRP A 100 2.99 -12.88 -11.11
C TRP A 100 4.31 -13.23 -11.79
N TRP A 101 5.30 -13.53 -10.95
CA TRP A 101 6.69 -13.83 -11.30
C TRP A 101 7.49 -12.65 -11.84
N GLU A 102 6.90 -11.45 -11.90
CA GLU A 102 7.68 -10.24 -12.15
C GLU A 102 8.39 -9.77 -10.88
N GLU A 103 9.55 -9.16 -11.10
CA GLU A 103 10.41 -8.65 -10.05
C GLU A 103 10.63 -7.15 -10.21
N TYR A 104 10.68 -6.45 -9.09
CA TYR A 104 11.09 -5.07 -9.01
C TYR A 104 12.38 -4.95 -8.19
N HIS A 105 13.43 -4.46 -8.85
CA HIS A 105 14.71 -4.20 -8.22
C HIS A 105 14.73 -2.79 -7.64
N PHE A 106 14.71 -2.69 -6.32
CA PHE A 106 14.78 -1.42 -5.61
C PHE A 106 16.24 -1.03 -5.33
N SER A 107 16.89 -0.45 -6.33
CA SER A 107 18.33 -0.16 -6.32
C SER A 107 18.81 0.69 -5.15
N LYS A 108 17.98 1.61 -4.63
CA LYS A 108 18.34 2.47 -3.49
C LYS A 108 18.65 1.69 -2.21
N LYS A 109 18.17 0.45 -2.09
CA LYS A 109 18.30 -0.39 -0.89
C LYS A 109 18.86 -1.79 -1.21
N GLU A 110 19.22 -2.06 -2.46
CA GLU A 110 19.68 -3.38 -2.92
C GLU A 110 18.71 -4.51 -2.57
N VAL A 111 17.41 -4.27 -2.72
CA VAL A 111 16.34 -5.25 -2.45
C VAL A 111 15.65 -5.64 -3.75
N ASN A 112 15.45 -6.94 -3.97
CA ASN A 112 14.55 -7.46 -4.99
C ASN A 112 13.20 -7.82 -4.36
N ILE A 113 12.11 -7.41 -5.01
CA ILE A 113 10.77 -7.87 -4.65
C ILE A 113 10.15 -8.62 -5.81
N ALA A 114 9.79 -9.88 -5.58
CA ALA A 114 9.06 -10.71 -6.52
C ALA A 114 7.56 -10.74 -6.15
N PHE A 115 6.69 -10.56 -7.14
CA PHE A 115 5.25 -10.76 -6.99
C PHE A 115 4.92 -12.23 -7.22
N CYS A 116 4.63 -12.98 -6.15
CA CYS A 116 4.28 -14.39 -6.25
C CYS A 116 2.76 -14.60 -6.42
N PRO A 117 2.32 -15.70 -7.05
CA PRO A 117 0.92 -16.06 -7.10
C PRO A 117 0.26 -16.19 -5.74
N ALA A 118 -1.03 -15.87 -5.69
CA ALA A 118 -1.89 -16.08 -4.54
C ALA A 118 -3.23 -16.67 -5.00
N GLN A 119 -3.80 -17.58 -4.20
CA GLN A 119 -5.16 -18.05 -4.39
C GLN A 119 -6.11 -17.15 -3.61
N HIS A 120 -6.66 -16.15 -4.28
CA HIS A 120 -7.57 -15.15 -3.73
C HIS A 120 -8.46 -14.61 -4.86
N TRP A 121 -9.47 -13.82 -4.53
CA TRP A 121 -10.33 -13.11 -5.47
C TRP A 121 -10.42 -11.63 -5.08
#